data_AF-A0A7J9DRB6-F1
#
_entry.id   AF-A0A7J9DRB6-F1
#
_cell.length_a   1.000
_cell.length_b   1.000
_cell.length_c   1.000
_cell.angle_alpha   90.00
_cell.angle_beta   90.00
_cell.angle_gamma   90.00
#
_symmetry.space_group_name_H-M   'P 1'
#
loop_
_entity.id
_entity.type
_entity.pdbx_description
1 polymer ?
#
loop_
_entity_poly.entity_id
_entity_poly.type
_entity_poly.pdbx_seq_one_letter_code
_entity_poly.pdbx_strand_id
1 'polypeptide(L)'
;NDIGWHFGTPVPNTKGNVVCKLCGKVVKRGITRFKEHIAHKTNNVAPCPNVTAHCLDLCLEDIGKKPSVAKLLDKAKKVTCFIYNHIWTVDLMKKYTQGNQILRPALTRFATHFIHLEEITRQK
;
A
#
# COMPACT_ATOMS: atom_id res chain seq x y z
N ASN A 1 14.11 8.03 0.89
CA ASN A 1 14.27 7.44 -0.45
C ASN A 1 12.92 7.42 -1.17
N ASP A 2 12.89 7.71 -2.46
CA ASP A 2 11.66 7.74 -3.27
C ASP A 2 11.37 6.35 -3.86
N ILE A 3 10.17 5.82 -3.60
CA ILE A 3 9.74 4.47 -4.01
C ILE A 3 9.72 4.29 -5.54
N GLY A 4 9.55 5.37 -6.30
CA GLY A 4 9.53 5.31 -7.76
C GLY A 4 10.82 4.73 -8.35
N TRP A 5 11.96 4.86 -7.67
CA TRP A 5 13.23 4.35 -8.19
C TRP A 5 13.42 2.83 -8.08
N HIS A 6 12.58 2.14 -7.29
CA HIS A 6 12.57 0.68 -7.32
C HIS A 6 12.19 0.17 -8.71
N PHE A 7 11.20 0.81 -9.32
CA PHE A 7 10.61 0.38 -10.58
C PHE A 7 11.09 1.20 -11.79
N GLY A 8 11.82 2.29 -11.57
CA GLY A 8 12.27 3.20 -12.62
C GLY A 8 13.77 3.37 -12.66
N THR A 9 14.32 3.65 -13.83
CA THR A 9 15.70 4.15 -14.00
C THR A 9 15.69 5.49 -14.74
N PRO A 10 16.56 6.45 -14.36
CA PRO A 10 16.66 7.71 -15.08
C PRO A 10 17.25 7.45 -16.47
N VAL A 11 16.70 8.09 -17.50
CA VAL A 11 17.26 8.00 -18.86
C VAL A 11 18.48 8.92 -18.95
N PRO A 12 19.65 8.41 -19.39
CA PRO A 12 20.83 9.25 -19.57
C PRO A 12 20.56 10.34 -20.62
N ASN A 13 21.13 11.53 -20.41
CA ASN A 13 21.04 12.68 -21.32
C ASN A 13 19.64 13.28 -21.53
N THR A 14 18.60 12.80 -20.84
CA THR A 14 17.27 13.45 -20.85
C THR A 14 16.76 13.70 -19.44
N LYS A 15 16.89 14.96 -18.99
CA LYS A 15 16.50 15.38 -17.64
C LYS A 15 15.01 15.11 -17.40
N GLY A 16 14.71 14.34 -16.37
CA GLY A 16 13.34 14.04 -15.94
C GLY A 16 12.64 12.92 -16.71
N ASN A 17 13.29 12.24 -17.65
CA ASN A 17 12.71 11.02 -18.24
C ASN A 17 13.07 9.81 -17.38
N VAL A 18 12.09 8.95 -17.12
CA VAL A 18 12.25 7.73 -16.35
C VAL A 18 11.77 6.55 -17.20
N VAL A 19 12.60 5.53 -17.37
CA VAL A 19 12.19 4.28 -18.02
C VAL A 19 11.61 3.33 -16.98
N CYS A 20 10.45 2.75 -17.28
CA CYS A 20 9.81 1.75 -16.45
C CYS A 20 10.49 0.40 -16.62
N LYS A 21 10.97 -0.20 -15.53
CA LYS A 21 11.54 -1.56 -15.53
C LYS A 21 10.47 -2.64 -15.75
N LEU A 22 9.19 -2.33 -15.53
CA LEU A 22 8.10 -3.31 -15.63
C LEU A 22 7.59 -3.47 -17.07
N CYS A 23 7.48 -2.38 -17.83
CA CYS A 23 6.94 -2.41 -19.20
C CYS A 23 7.85 -1.78 -20.26
N GLY A 24 9.04 -1.29 -19.89
CA GLY A 24 9.98 -0.64 -20.82
C GLY A 24 9.59 0.78 -21.27
N LYS A 25 8.41 1.28 -20.88
CA LYS A 25 7.93 2.59 -21.31
C LYS A 25 8.75 3.74 -20.71
N VAL A 26 9.10 4.73 -21.54
CA VAL A 26 9.69 5.99 -21.08
C VAL A 26 8.59 6.95 -20.66
N VAL A 27 8.53 7.28 -19.37
CA VAL A 27 7.65 8.30 -18.82
C VAL A 27 8.40 9.63 -18.77
N LYS A 28 7.88 10.62 -19.48
CA LYS A 28 8.45 11.97 -19.54
C LYS A 28 7.94 12.82 -18.35
N ARG A 29 8.72 13.84 -17.97
CA ARG A 29 8.36 14.88 -16.96
C ARG A 29 8.35 14.43 -15.49
N GLY A 30 9.37 13.68 -15.10
CA GLY A 30 9.78 13.46 -13.72
C GLY A 30 9.18 12.24 -13.04
N ILE A 31 9.67 11.96 -11.82
CA ILE A 31 9.29 10.79 -11.03
C ILE A 31 7.81 10.80 -10.61
N THR A 32 7.16 11.97 -10.56
CA THR A 32 5.74 12.09 -10.21
C THR A 32 4.84 11.40 -11.22
N ARG A 33 5.03 11.68 -12.52
CA ARG A 33 4.28 11.00 -13.60
C ARG A 33 4.62 9.51 -13.68
N PHE A 34 5.85 9.16 -13.35
CA PHE A 34 6.26 7.77 -13.26
C PHE A 34 5.52 7.01 -12.14
N LYS A 35 5.32 7.62 -10.97
CA LYS A 35 4.49 7.04 -9.92
C LYS A 35 3.04 6.89 -10.36
N GLU A 36 2.48 7.87 -11.06
CA GLU A 36 1.11 7.80 -11.59
C GLU A 36 0.94 6.63 -12.58
N HIS A 37 1.93 6.38 -13.43
CA HIS A 37 1.96 5.24 -14.35
C HIS A 37 1.87 3.88 -13.62
N ILE A 38 2.55 3.74 -12.46
CA ILE A 38 2.54 2.50 -11.66
C ILE A 38 1.28 2.39 -10.80
N ALA A 39 0.86 3.48 -10.18
CA ALA A 39 -0.25 3.50 -9.22
C ALA A 39 -1.63 3.56 -9.88
N HIS A 40 -1.70 3.61 -11.21
CA HIS A 40 -2.95 3.69 -11.99
C HIS A 40 -3.90 4.81 -11.53
N LYS A 41 -3.35 5.94 -11.07
CA LYS A 41 -4.11 6.97 -10.33
C LYS A 41 -4.76 8.05 -11.22
N THR A 42 -4.23 8.30 -12.43
CA THR A 42 -4.61 9.47 -13.25
C THR A 42 -4.75 9.13 -14.73
N ASN A 43 -5.59 9.88 -15.46
CA ASN A 43 -5.69 9.82 -16.93
C ASN A 43 -4.57 10.59 -17.65
N ASN A 44 -3.68 11.27 -16.92
CA ASN A 44 -2.61 12.08 -17.52
C ASN A 44 -1.45 11.24 -18.07
N VAL A 45 -1.32 10.00 -17.60
CA VAL A 45 -0.26 9.06 -18.00
C VAL A 45 -0.86 7.68 -18.13
N ALA A 46 -0.65 7.01 -19.28
CA ALA A 46 -1.23 5.69 -19.48
C ALA A 46 -0.72 4.69 -18.41
N PRO A 47 -1.60 3.84 -17.87
CA PRO A 47 -1.26 2.88 -16.83
C PRO A 47 -0.20 1.87 -17.31
N CYS A 48 0.59 1.35 -16.38
CA CYS A 48 1.53 0.27 -16.67
C CYS A 48 0.76 -1.06 -16.82
N PRO A 49 0.88 -1.77 -17.96
CA PRO A 49 0.19 -3.03 -18.17
C PRO A 49 0.77 -4.20 -17.36
N ASN A 50 2.02 -4.08 -16.90
CA ASN A 50 2.78 -5.17 -16.27
C ASN A 50 2.91 -5.00 -14.74
N VAL A 51 2.06 -4.18 -14.12
CA VAL A 51 1.98 -4.11 -12.65
C VAL A 51 1.32 -5.38 -12.15
N THR A 52 2.08 -6.21 -11.45
CA THR A 52 1.58 -7.43 -10.82
C THR A 52 1.17 -7.17 -9.38
N ALA A 53 0.43 -8.11 -8.77
CA ALA A 53 0.13 -8.07 -7.34
C ALA A 53 1.41 -7.98 -6.48
N HIS A 54 2.50 -8.61 -6.92
CA HIS A 54 3.81 -8.53 -6.26
C HIS A 54 4.41 -7.11 -6.31
N CYS A 55 4.24 -6.38 -7.42
CA CYS A 55 4.66 -4.98 -7.50
C CYS A 55 3.90 -4.09 -6.50
N LEU A 56 2.60 -4.35 -6.32
CA LEU A 56 1.79 -3.65 -5.33
C LEU A 56 2.21 -3.99 -3.90
N ASP A 57 2.54 -5.26 -3.61
CA ASP A 57 3.01 -5.66 -2.29
C ASP A 57 4.32 -4.97 -1.90
N LEU A 58 5.29 -4.90 -2.83
CA LEU A 58 6.53 -4.15 -2.64
C LEU A 58 6.26 -2.65 -2.43
N CYS A 59 5.28 -2.09 -3.15
CA CYS A 59 4.89 -0.70 -2.93
C CYS A 59 4.38 -0.47 -1.50
N LEU A 60 3.52 -1.36 -1.02
CA LEU A 60 2.93 -1.29 0.31
C LEU A 60 3.97 -1.53 1.41
N GLU A 61 4.94 -2.42 1.18
CA GLU A 61 6.05 -2.65 2.10
C GLU A 61 6.86 -1.37 2.35
N ASP A 62 7.26 -0.67 1.30
CA ASP A 62 8.05 0.56 1.40
C ASP A 62 7.26 1.72 2.00
N ILE A 63 5.93 1.76 1.76
CA ILE A 63 5.05 2.71 2.46
C ILE A 63 5.02 2.37 3.95
N GLY A 64 4.88 1.09 4.30
CA GLY A 64 4.88 0.60 5.68
C GLY A 64 6.17 0.93 6.44
N LYS A 65 7.33 0.97 5.76
CA LYS A 65 8.63 1.33 6.34
C LYS A 65 8.79 2.82 6.66
N LYS A 66 7.90 3.70 6.17
CA LYS A 66 7.99 5.14 6.49
C LYS A 66 7.78 5.36 7.99
N PRO A 67 8.60 6.17 8.69
CA PRO A 67 8.55 6.28 10.15
C PRO A 67 7.16 6.61 10.72
N SER A 68 6.44 7.53 10.08
CA SER A 68 5.09 7.91 10.50
C SER A 68 4.07 6.78 10.31
N VAL A 69 4.19 6.01 9.23
CA VAL A 69 3.31 4.88 8.92
C VAL A 69 3.65 3.69 9.82
N ALA A 70 4.93 3.37 10.00
CA ALA A 70 5.40 2.31 10.89
C ALA A 70 4.90 2.50 12.33
N LYS A 71 4.95 3.74 12.85
CA LYS A 71 4.39 4.06 14.18
C LYS A 71 2.88 3.83 14.25
N LEU A 72 2.14 4.18 13.20
CA LEU A 72 0.70 3.92 13.12
C LEU A 72 0.40 2.42 13.08
N LEU A 73 1.15 1.67 12.27
CA LEU A 73 1.05 0.23 12.15
C LEU A 73 1.33 -0.48 13.49
N ASP A 74 2.34 -0.04 14.25
CA ASP A 74 2.63 -0.58 15.58
C ASP A 74 1.46 -0.36 16.56
N LYS A 75 0.88 0.85 16.57
CA LYS A 75 -0.30 1.16 17.39
C LYS A 75 -1.51 0.31 16.99
N ALA A 76 -1.79 0.20 15.69
CA ALA A 76 -2.89 -0.62 15.18
C ALA A 76 -2.68 -2.10 15.55
N LYS A 77 -1.45 -2.61 15.44
CA LYS A 77 -1.10 -3.97 15.85
C LYS A 77 -1.38 -4.20 17.33
N LYS A 78 -1.02 -3.27 18.22
CA LYS A 78 -1.31 -3.38 19.66
C LYS A 78 -2.81 -3.45 19.95
N VAL A 79 -3.61 -2.57 19.34
CA VAL A 79 -5.08 -2.60 19.48
C VAL A 79 -5.65 -3.93 19.00
N THR A 80 -5.17 -4.42 17.87
CA THR A 80 -5.62 -5.68 17.26
C THR A 80 -5.28 -6.88 18.14
N CYS A 81 -4.03 -6.96 18.61
CA CYS A 81 -3.61 -7.99 19.55
C CYS A 81 -4.47 -7.96 20.80
N PHE A 82 -4.76 -6.79 21.36
CA PHE A 82 -5.63 -6.68 22.52
C PHE A 82 -7.04 -7.24 22.24
N ILE A 83 -7.67 -6.81 21.14
CA ILE A 83 -9.02 -7.26 20.77
C ILE A 83 -9.09 -8.77 20.60
N TYR A 84 -8.09 -9.38 19.94
CA TYR A 84 -8.10 -10.81 19.64
C TYR A 84 -7.53 -11.70 20.74
N ASN A 85 -6.80 -11.15 21.72
CA ASN A 85 -6.25 -11.92 22.84
C ASN A 85 -7.27 -12.16 23.96
N HIS A 86 -8.41 -11.45 23.97
CA HIS A 86 -9.45 -11.64 24.97
C HIS A 86 -10.79 -11.98 24.31
N ILE A 87 -11.37 -13.14 24.64
CA ILE A 87 -12.64 -13.60 24.06
C ILE A 87 -13.74 -12.54 24.24
N TRP A 88 -13.82 -11.95 25.43
CA TRP A 88 -14.79 -10.91 25.73
C TRP A 88 -14.67 -9.67 24.83
N THR A 89 -13.44 -9.23 24.50
CA THR A 89 -13.24 -8.09 23.60
C THR A 89 -13.57 -8.43 22.15
N VAL A 90 -13.35 -9.68 21.73
CA VAL A 90 -13.80 -10.18 20.42
C VAL A 90 -15.33 -10.16 20.35
N ASP A 91 -16.02 -10.67 21.36
CA ASP A 91 -17.47 -10.75 21.38
C ASP A 91 -18.11 -9.36 21.47
N LEU A 92 -17.51 -8.45 22.25
CA LEU A 92 -17.88 -7.05 22.30
C LEU A 92 -17.73 -6.39 20.93
N MET A 93 -16.58 -6.57 20.28
CA MET A 93 -16.34 -6.04 18.93
C MET A 93 -17.39 -6.56 17.94
N LYS A 94 -17.63 -7.87 17.88
CA LYS A 94 -18.68 -8.47 17.02
C LYS A 94 -20.06 -7.88 17.28
N LYS A 95 -20.41 -7.59 18.53
CA LYS A 95 -21.71 -7.00 18.88
C LYS A 95 -21.88 -5.60 18.26
N TYR A 96 -20.84 -4.77 18.29
CA TYR A 96 -20.88 -3.42 17.72
C TYR A 96 -20.66 -3.39 16.21
N THR A 97 -20.00 -4.40 15.65
CA THR A 97 -19.74 -4.50 14.20
C THR A 97 -20.76 -5.35 13.45
N GLN A 98 -21.88 -5.74 14.09
CA GLN A 98 -22.90 -6.62 13.53
C GLN A 98 -22.33 -7.96 12.99
N GLY A 99 -21.32 -8.49 13.68
CA GLY A 99 -20.64 -9.74 13.32
C GLY A 99 -19.51 -9.59 12.31
N ASN A 100 -19.21 -8.38 11.82
CA ASN A 100 -18.07 -8.16 10.93
C ASN A 100 -16.74 -8.38 11.67
N GLN A 101 -15.91 -9.27 11.14
CA GLN A 101 -14.55 -9.46 11.64
C GLN A 101 -13.64 -8.37 11.11
N ILE A 102 -12.73 -7.88 11.96
CA ILE A 102 -11.64 -7.00 11.52
C ILE A 102 -10.63 -7.78 10.64
N LEU A 103 -10.59 -9.11 10.77
CA LEU A 103 -9.75 -10.01 10.00
C LEU A 103 -10.38 -10.39 8.65
N ARG A 104 -9.70 -10.01 7.56
CA ARG A 104 -9.70 -10.78 6.30
C ARG A 104 -8.29 -11.28 6.01
N PRO A 105 -7.98 -12.58 6.22
CA PRO A 105 -6.75 -13.15 5.71
C PRO A 105 -6.95 -13.54 4.24
N ALA A 106 -6.48 -12.72 3.28
CA ALA A 106 -5.97 -13.16 1.97
C ALA A 106 -5.53 -11.99 1.06
N LEU A 107 -4.21 -11.92 0.78
CA LEU A 107 -3.57 -12.07 -0.55
C LEU A 107 -2.09 -11.63 -0.46
N THR A 108 -1.77 -10.60 0.34
CA THR A 108 -0.38 -10.22 0.62
C THR A 108 -0.22 -9.69 2.05
N ARG A 109 0.91 -10.00 2.71
CA ARG A 109 1.14 -9.70 4.15
C ARG A 109 1.10 -8.21 4.47
N PHE A 110 1.43 -7.34 3.52
CA PHE A 110 1.43 -5.89 3.71
C PHE A 110 0.08 -5.26 3.36
N ALA A 111 -0.62 -5.74 2.32
CA ALA A 111 -1.97 -5.29 2.03
C ALA A 111 -2.92 -5.56 3.21
N THR A 112 -2.76 -6.70 3.89
CA THR A 112 -3.52 -7.01 5.10
C THR A 112 -3.43 -5.89 6.14
N HIS A 113 -2.24 -5.30 6.37
CA HIS A 113 -2.09 -4.22 7.35
C HIS A 113 -2.85 -2.95 6.95
N PHE A 114 -2.90 -2.61 5.66
CA PHE A 114 -3.62 -1.42 5.19
C PHE A 114 -5.13 -1.63 5.12
N ILE A 115 -5.58 -2.80 4.69
CA ILE A 115 -7.00 -3.19 4.74
C ILE A 115 -7.49 -3.20 6.20
N HIS A 116 -6.65 -3.67 7.12
CA HIS A 116 -6.94 -3.66 8.55
C HIS A 116 -7.09 -2.25 9.12
N LEU A 117 -6.21 -1.32 8.72
CA LEU A 117 -6.34 0.09 9.09
C LEU A 117 -7.63 0.70 8.54
N GLU A 118 -7.98 0.41 7.28
CA GLU A 118 -9.22 0.87 6.66
C GLU A 118 -10.44 0.38 7.44
N GLU A 119 -10.48 -0.90 7.81
CA GLU A 119 -11.55 -1.49 8.60
C GLU A 119 -11.70 -0.82 9.97
N ILE A 120 -10.60 -0.60 10.69
CA ILE A 120 -10.60 0.13 11.98
C ILE A 120 -11.19 1.52 11.79
N THR A 121 -10.84 2.23 10.71
CA THR A 121 -11.34 3.58 10.45
C THR A 121 -12.81 3.61 10.01
N ARG A 122 -13.31 2.52 9.43
CA ARG A 122 -14.71 2.41 8.97
C ARG A 122 -15.69 2.20 10.12
N GLN A 123 -15.22 1.71 11.26
CA GLN A 123 -16.02 1.47 12.47
C GLN A 123 -16.18 2.73 13.36
N LYS A 124 -16.08 3.92 12.77
CA LYS A 124 -16.28 5.21 13.45
C LYS A 124 -17.76 5.55 13.63
#